data_AF-A0A8H1L9F5-F1
#
_entry.id   AF-A0A8H1L9F5-F1
#
_cell.length_a   1.000
_cell.length_b   1.000
_cell.length_c   1.000
_cell.angle_alpha   90.00
_cell.angle_beta   90.00
_cell.angle_gamma   90.00
#
_symmetry.space_group_name_H-M   'P 1'
#
loop_
_entity.id
_entity.type
_entity.pdbx_description
1 polymer ?
#
loop_
_entity_poly.entity_id
_entity_poly.type
_entity_poly.pdbx_seq_one_letter_code
_entity_poly.pdbx_strand_id
1 'polypeptide(L)'
;MFHGYEQLAFLGWRYKDPTNDMLDLFEHVAAQAPKNLEWVFDSSRRNWLLIPDRLSRENLSATGRSFNEMVREITDNEQDYCHASNVDLDAIISLLESFGPVSR
;
A
#
# COMPACT_ATOMS: atom_id res chain seq x y z
N MET A 1 24.76 -11.17 14.62
CA MET A 1 23.68 -10.24 15.03
C MET A 1 22.94 -9.86 13.77
N PHE A 2 21.77 -10.46 13.52
CA PHE A 2 20.90 -10.01 12.43
C PHE A 2 20.24 -8.71 12.89
N HIS A 3 20.66 -7.58 12.33
CA HIS A 3 19.91 -6.35 12.47
C HIS A 3 18.72 -6.51 11.52
N GLY A 4 17.51 -6.67 12.08
CA GLY A 4 16.31 -6.71 11.27
C GLY A 4 16.06 -5.32 10.69
N TYR A 5 15.97 -5.21 9.38
CA TYR A 5 15.53 -3.99 8.70
C TYR A 5 14.08 -4.18 8.29
N GLU A 6 13.24 -3.22 8.65
CA GLU A 6 11.86 -3.22 8.21
C GLU A 6 11.81 -2.99 6.70
N GLN A 7 11.00 -3.79 6.01
CA GLN A 7 10.72 -3.60 4.60
C GLN A 7 9.60 -2.57 4.46
N LEU A 8 9.66 -1.76 3.40
CA LEU A 8 8.55 -0.88 3.04
C LEU A 8 7.29 -1.72 2.75
N ALA A 9 6.22 -1.42 3.48
CA ALA A 9 4.95 -2.13 3.38
C ALA A 9 4.09 -1.59 2.22
N PHE A 10 3.48 -2.52 1.48
CA PHE A 10 2.43 -2.23 0.51
C PHE A 10 1.60 -3.50 0.23
N LEU A 11 0.36 -3.33 -0.22
CA LEU A 11 -0.53 -4.44 -0.56
C LEU A 11 -0.70 -4.53 -2.08
N GLY A 12 -0.60 -5.74 -2.63
CA GLY A 12 -0.91 -6.03 -4.03
C GLY A 12 -2.03 -7.03 -4.15
N TRP A 13 -3.09 -6.69 -4.89
CA TRP A 13 -4.21 -7.56 -5.18
C TRP A 13 -4.21 -7.99 -6.65
N ARG A 14 -4.22 -9.30 -6.86
CA ARG A 14 -4.27 -9.90 -8.20
C ARG A 14 -5.56 -10.68 -8.34
N TYR A 15 -6.60 -10.04 -8.87
CA TYR A 15 -7.88 -10.69 -9.15
C TYR A 15 -8.19 -10.63 -10.65
N LYS A 16 -8.85 -11.66 -11.17
CA LYS A 16 -9.05 -11.85 -12.62
C LYS A 16 -10.19 -10.98 -13.18
N ASP A 17 -11.19 -10.64 -12.36
CA ASP A 17 -12.34 -9.77 -12.69
C ASP A 17 -12.88 -9.09 -11.42
N PRO A 18 -12.24 -8.04 -10.93
CA PRO A 18 -12.63 -7.48 -9.65
C PRO A 18 -13.97 -6.75 -9.76
N THR A 19 -14.87 -7.01 -8.82
CA THR A 19 -16.19 -6.36 -8.77
C THR A 19 -16.04 -4.90 -8.30
N ASN A 20 -16.96 -4.03 -8.72
CA ASN A 20 -16.96 -2.63 -8.27
C ASN A 20 -17.06 -2.53 -6.73
N ASP A 21 -17.76 -3.45 -6.07
CA ASP A 21 -17.87 -3.48 -4.62
C ASP A 21 -16.50 -3.61 -3.90
N MET A 22 -15.54 -4.31 -4.52
CA MET A 22 -14.19 -4.43 -3.98
C MET A 22 -13.38 -3.14 -4.20
N LEU A 23 -13.61 -2.42 -5.31
CA LEU A 23 -13.00 -1.10 -5.55
C LEU A 23 -13.42 -0.12 -4.46
N ASP A 24 -14.73 0.00 -4.27
CA ASP A 24 -15.31 0.94 -3.31
C ASP A 24 -14.82 0.64 -1.89
N LEU A 25 -14.70 -0.65 -1.53
CA LEU A 25 -14.12 -1.06 -0.26
C LEU A 25 -12.65 -0.62 -0.10
N PHE A 26 -11.81 -0.87 -1.10
CA PHE A 26 -10.39 -0.50 -1.02
C PHE A 26 -10.18 1.01 -1.01
N GLU A 27 -10.93 1.76 -1.83
CA GLU A 27 -10.90 3.23 -1.82
C GLU A 27 -11.36 3.79 -0.47
N HIS A 28 -12.42 3.22 0.11
CA HIS A 28 -12.93 3.61 1.42
C HIS A 28 -11.90 3.35 2.53
N VAL A 29 -11.30 2.16 2.57
CA VAL A 29 -10.25 1.81 3.53
C VAL A 29 -9.03 2.71 3.37
N ALA A 30 -8.61 2.94 2.13
CA ALA A 30 -7.51 3.85 1.81
C ALA A 30 -7.80 5.26 2.30
N ALA A 31 -9.05 5.72 2.35
CA ALA A 31 -9.42 7.02 2.87
C ALA A 31 -9.54 7.06 4.41
N GLN A 32 -9.98 5.97 5.05
CA GLN A 32 -10.40 5.99 6.46
C GLN A 32 -9.41 5.43 7.48
N ALA A 33 -8.45 4.60 7.06
CA ALA A 33 -7.50 4.03 8.01
C ALA A 33 -6.74 5.15 8.76
N PRO A 34 -6.52 5.03 10.08
CA PRO A 34 -5.58 5.89 10.79
C PRO A 34 -4.20 5.66 10.18
N LYS A 35 -3.61 6.70 9.60
CA LYS A 35 -2.37 6.57 8.83
C LYS A 35 -1.34 7.62 9.24
N ASN A 36 -0.10 7.17 9.38
CA ASN A 36 1.09 7.99 9.55
C ASN A 36 1.59 8.51 8.20
N LEU A 37 1.29 7.78 7.12
CA LEU A 37 1.64 8.13 5.74
C LEU A 37 0.38 8.42 4.92
N GLU A 38 0.54 9.14 3.81
CA GLU A 38 -0.52 9.17 2.80
C GLU A 38 -0.49 7.88 1.98
N TRP A 39 -1.67 7.28 1.78
CA TRP A 39 -1.85 6.04 1.03
C TRP A 39 -2.81 6.24 -0.12
N VAL A 40 -2.49 5.61 -1.25
CA VAL A 40 -3.30 5.67 -2.47
C VAL A 40 -3.60 4.26 -2.97
N PHE A 41 -4.78 4.11 -3.54
CA PHE A 41 -5.17 2.91 -4.25
C PHE A 41 -4.94 3.10 -5.75
N ASP A 42 -3.98 2.37 -6.33
CA ASP A 42 -3.62 2.40 -7.74
C ASP A 42 -4.21 1.18 -8.46
N SER A 43 -5.39 1.36 -9.05
CA SER A 43 -6.06 0.38 -9.91
C SER A 43 -5.65 0.45 -11.38
N SER A 44 -4.78 1.40 -11.75
CA SER A 44 -4.35 1.64 -13.14
C SER A 44 -3.28 0.66 -13.65
N ARG A 45 -2.79 -0.22 -12.75
CA ARG A 45 -1.79 -1.25 -13.03
C ARG A 45 -2.47 -2.60 -13.22
N ARG A 46 -1.70 -3.57 -13.75
CA ARG A 46 -2.16 -4.95 -13.92
C ARG A 46 -2.63 -5.60 -12.60
N ASN A 47 -1.96 -5.28 -11.50
CA ASN A 47 -2.40 -5.60 -10.15
C ASN A 47 -2.87 -4.31 -9.51
N TRP A 48 -3.94 -4.37 -8.74
CA TRP A 48 -4.35 -3.24 -7.93
C TRP A 48 -3.45 -3.16 -6.72
N LEU A 49 -2.99 -1.96 -6.41
CA LEU A 49 -2.06 -1.75 -5.31
C LEU A 49 -2.64 -0.76 -4.32
N LEU A 50 -2.50 -1.05 -3.04
CA LEU A 50 -2.64 -0.06 -1.97
C LEU A 50 -1.22 0.23 -1.48
N ILE A 51 -0.76 1.45 -1.70
CA ILE A 51 0.64 1.84 -1.56
C ILE A 51 0.76 3.20 -0.87
N PRO A 52 1.88 3.48 -0.19
CA PRO A 52 2.21 4.85 0.20
C PRO A 52 2.29 5.75 -1.04
N ASP A 53 1.80 6.99 -0.95
CA ASP A 53 1.68 7.91 -2.10
C ASP A 53 3.02 8.15 -2.82
N ARG A 54 4.16 8.08 -2.12
CA ARG A 54 5.49 8.18 -2.77
C ARG A 54 5.73 7.12 -3.85
N LEU A 55 5.04 5.99 -3.79
CA LEU A 55 5.10 4.92 -4.80
C LEU A 55 4.05 5.08 -5.91
N SER A 56 3.23 6.13 -5.86
CA SER A 56 2.22 6.44 -6.88
C SER A 56 2.87 6.65 -8.24
N ARG A 57 2.12 6.35 -9.30
CA ARG A 57 2.64 6.47 -10.67
C ARG A 57 3.10 7.90 -10.98
N GLU A 58 2.40 8.89 -10.46
CA GLU A 58 2.74 10.31 -10.62
C GLU A 58 4.10 10.63 -9.98
N ASN A 59 4.28 10.27 -8.71
CA ASN A 59 5.53 10.49 -7.98
C ASN A 59 6.71 9.73 -8.60
N LEU A 60 6.50 8.46 -9.00
CA LEU A 60 7.53 7.68 -9.69
C LEU A 60 7.92 8.31 -11.03
N SER A 61 6.96 8.81 -11.81
CA SER A 61 7.23 9.49 -13.09
C SER A 61 8.02 10.77 -12.88
N ALA A 62 7.73 11.54 -11.82
CA ALA A 62 8.45 12.76 -11.47
C ALA A 62 9.90 12.48 -11.04
N THR A 63 10.15 11.36 -10.35
CA THR A 63 11.51 10.97 -9.92
C THR A 63 12.32 10.26 -11.01
N GLY A 64 11.67 9.74 -12.05
CA GLY A 64 12.31 8.91 -13.08
C GLY A 64 12.71 7.51 -12.59
N ARG A 65 12.30 7.12 -11.38
CA ARG A 65 12.60 5.81 -10.78
C ARG A 65 11.50 4.81 -11.03
N SER A 66 11.87 3.55 -11.21
CA SER A 66 10.92 2.44 -11.18
C SER A 66 10.40 2.20 -9.76
N PHE A 67 9.26 1.51 -9.67
CA PHE A 67 8.67 1.11 -8.39
C PHE A 67 9.67 0.33 -7.51
N ASN A 68 10.39 -0.62 -8.09
CA ASN A 68 11.34 -1.46 -7.35
C ASN A 68 12.57 -0.68 -6.87
N GLU A 69 13.05 0.28 -7.67
CA GLU A 69 14.15 1.16 -7.26
C GLU A 69 13.74 2.03 -6.08
N MET A 70 12.55 2.62 -6.12
CA MET A 70 12.04 3.45 -5.03
C MET A 70 11.80 2.63 -3.75
N VAL A 71 11.21 1.43 -3.86
CA VAL A 71 11.03 0.52 -2.70
C VAL A 71 12.37 0.20 -2.06
N ARG A 72 13.38 -0.12 -2.87
CA ARG A 72 14.72 -0.44 -2.37
C ARG A 72 15.37 0.76 -1.69
N GLU A 73 15.31 1.93 -2.32
CA GLU A 73 15.90 3.15 -1.77
C GLU A 73 15.30 3.52 -0.42
N ILE A 74 13.98 3.51 -0.31
CA ILE A 74 13.28 3.79 0.95
C ILE A 74 13.65 2.72 1.99
N THR A 75 13.61 1.44 1.62
CA THR A 75 13.95 0.34 2.54
C THR A 75 15.38 0.46 3.07
N ASP A 76 16.34 0.78 2.21
CA ASP A 76 17.76 0.82 2.57
C ASP A 76 18.12 2.09 3.38
N ASN A 77 17.36 3.19 3.24
CA ASN A 77 17.77 4.50 3.76
C ASN A 77 16.77 5.19 4.71
N GLU A 78 15.51 4.76 4.77
CA GLU A 78 14.42 5.47 5.47
C GLU A 78 13.63 4.53 6.41
N GLN A 79 14.29 4.01 7.44
CA GLN A 79 13.67 3.02 8.35
C GLN A 79 12.45 3.54 9.12
N ASP A 80 12.40 4.82 9.48
CA ASP A 80 11.21 5.42 10.10
C ASP A 80 10.00 5.40 9.16
N TYR A 81 10.24 5.55 7.85
CA TYR A 81 9.19 5.46 6.83
C TYR A 81 8.72 4.02 6.65
N CYS A 82 9.63 3.05 6.67
CA CYS A 82 9.29 1.63 6.70
C CYS A 82 8.44 1.30 7.93
N HIS A 83 8.84 1.75 9.11
CA HIS A 83 8.09 1.56 10.34
C HIS A 83 6.67 2.13 10.27
N ALA A 84 6.54 3.39 9.86
CA ALA A 84 5.24 4.02 9.66
C ALA A 84 4.37 3.24 8.67
N SER A 85 4.96 2.75 7.57
CA SER A 85 4.22 1.96 6.58
C SER A 85 3.73 0.62 7.13
N ASN A 86 4.50 -0.06 7.99
CA ASN A 86 4.09 -1.33 8.60
C ASN A 86 2.94 -1.11 9.60
N VAL A 87 3.06 -0.08 10.46
CA VAL A 87 1.99 0.30 11.40
C VAL A 87 0.69 0.63 10.65
N ASP A 88 0.80 1.39 9.56
CA ASP A 88 -0.37 1.73 8.74
C ASP A 88 -0.97 0.50 8.06
N LEU A 89 -0.13 -0.40 7.53
CA LEU A 89 -0.61 -1.62 6.87
C LEU A 89 -1.37 -2.52 7.85
N ASP A 90 -0.89 -2.67 9.09
CA ASP A 90 -1.59 -3.43 10.13
C ASP A 90 -2.97 -2.83 10.45
N ALA A 91 -3.07 -1.50 10.52
CA ALA A 91 -4.34 -0.80 10.72
C ALA A 91 -5.29 -0.98 9.51
N ILE A 92 -4.75 -0.89 8.29
CA ILE A 92 -5.48 -1.12 7.04
C ILE A 92 -6.03 -2.56 6.99
N ILE A 93 -5.22 -3.57 7.31
CA ILE A 93 -5.64 -4.97 7.33
C ILE A 93 -6.73 -5.17 8.38
N SER A 94 -6.54 -4.66 9.59
CA SER A 94 -7.53 -4.75 10.67
C SER A 94 -8.87 -4.12 10.26
N LEU A 95 -8.82 -2.99 9.53
CA LEU A 95 -10.01 -2.32 9.02
C LEU A 95 -10.69 -3.15 7.92
N LEU A 96 -9.92 -3.71 6.96
CA LEU A 96 -10.44 -4.61 5.92
C LEU A 96 -11.15 -5.84 6.53
N GLU A 97 -10.57 -6.43 7.57
CA GLU A 97 -11.15 -7.58 8.27
C GLU A 97 -12.47 -7.22 8.97
N SER A 98 -12.61 -6.00 9.46
CA SER A 98 -13.84 -5.52 10.12
C SER A 98 -15.03 -5.39 9.17
N PHE A 99 -14.79 -5.22 7.86
CA PHE A 99 -15.84 -5.21 6.84
C PHE A 99 -16.40 -6.61 6.53
N GLY A 100 -15.82 -7.66 7.13
CA GLY A 100 -16.32 -9.04 7.08
C GLY A 100 -16.18 -9.70 5.70
N PRO A 101 -16.45 -11.01 5.59
CA PRO A 101 -16.54 -11.65 4.28
C PRO A 101 -17.71 -11.03 3.52
N VAL A 102 -17.44 -10.46 2.35
CA VAL A 102 -18.49 -10.08 1.38
C VAL A 102 -19.35 -11.33 1.17
N SER A 103 -20.56 -11.32 1.74
CA SER A 103 -21.47 -12.45 1.67
C SER A 103 -21.80 -12.67 0.19
N ARG A 104 -21.43 -13.84 -0.32
CA ARG A 104 -21.77 -14.30 -1.66
C ARG A 104 -23.26 -14.58 -1.78
#